data_AF-A0A1I6F752-F1
#
_entry.id   AF-A0A1I6F752-F1
#
_cell.length_a   1.000
_cell.length_b   1.000
_cell.length_c   1.000
_cell.angle_alpha   90.00
_cell.angle_beta   90.00
_cell.angle_gamma   90.00
#
_symmetry.space_group_name_H-M   'P 1'
#
loop_
_entity.id
_entity.type
_entity.pdbx_description
1 polymer ?
#
loop_
_entity_poly.entity_id
_entity_poly.type
_entity_poly.pdbx_seq_one_letter_code
_entity_poly.pdbx_strand_id
1 'polypeptide(L)'
;MTTDEVGTLTDHSAELGRLNTKKAQIVYALEHMPRGGTVEDVRRWLHKQGQVVPTASHARTIVNEWRARNGMTDTSGHVLLTPELIAELDKAEAPSPESPVEPAEPSKPAGAKGFYAVALMSIGVSVDTSWRFFEQRLGITDVVERVVLFSVMEAALVACGWAMRGGVRRDGRPGPARLVAWALTAFAAFAAFSLSGPVAGTARVLLGPVLGLVMLHLALGIEIRASRQRTTTWARVGRELRERLLSLLGLGDDHRDAAARTRDKAALRAAKLAIASRWTPRRKARLRKALHASHVAHDPVQRDRMLRELGVLQHADELAKISQPSPW
;
A
#
# COMPACT_ATOMS: atom_id res chain seq x y z
N MET A 1 -33.65 -34.75 -25.40
CA MET A 1 -33.46 -34.33 -24.00
C MET A 1 -32.38 -33.28 -24.01
N THR A 2 -32.78 -32.00 -24.02
CA THR A 2 -31.94 -30.79 -23.83
C THR A 2 -32.93 -29.63 -23.72
N THR A 3 -33.25 -29.27 -22.48
CA THR A 3 -34.03 -28.08 -22.12
C THR A 3 -33.09 -26.88 -22.14
N ASP A 4 -33.03 -26.19 -23.28
CA ASP A 4 -32.52 -24.83 -23.37
C ASP A 4 -33.37 -24.10 -24.43
N GLU A 5 -33.64 -22.81 -24.18
CA GLU A 5 -34.31 -21.85 -25.07
C GLU A 5 -35.86 -21.77 -25.05
N VAL A 6 -36.46 -21.68 -23.86
CA VAL A 6 -37.73 -20.93 -23.70
C VAL A 6 -37.46 -19.69 -22.85
N GLY A 7 -36.65 -18.78 -23.41
CA GLY A 7 -36.42 -17.43 -22.87
C GLY A 7 -37.27 -16.44 -23.66
N THR A 8 -38.40 -16.03 -23.08
CA THR A 8 -39.19 -14.87 -23.48
C THR A 8 -38.29 -13.70 -23.92
N LEU A 9 -38.40 -13.29 -25.19
CA LEU A 9 -37.80 -12.07 -25.75
C LEU A 9 -38.44 -10.84 -25.08
N THR A 10 -38.02 -10.56 -23.85
CA THR A 10 -38.39 -9.36 -23.12
C THR A 10 -37.52 -8.23 -23.66
N ASP A 11 -38.12 -7.24 -24.32
CA ASP A 11 -37.40 -6.06 -24.79
C ASP A 11 -37.02 -5.18 -23.58
N HIS A 12 -35.93 -5.54 -22.90
CA HIS A 12 -35.42 -4.85 -21.73
C HIS A 12 -35.12 -3.37 -22.03
N SER A 13 -34.88 -3.00 -23.29
CA SER A 13 -34.65 -1.61 -23.68
C SER A 13 -35.93 -0.78 -23.56
N ALA A 14 -37.07 -1.33 -23.96
CA ALA A 14 -38.38 -0.69 -23.85
C ALA A 14 -38.83 -0.54 -22.38
N GLU A 15 -38.60 -1.56 -21.55
CA GLU A 15 -38.91 -1.50 -20.11
C GLU A 15 -38.02 -0.49 -19.37
N LEU A 16 -36.72 -0.44 -19.67
CA LEU A 16 -35.82 0.58 -19.10
C LEU A 16 -36.22 2.01 -19.50
N GLY A 17 -36.79 2.18 -20.69
CA GLY A 17 -37.33 3.45 -21.18
C GLY A 17 -38.58 3.92 -20.42
N ARG A 18 -39.35 3.00 -19.83
CA ARG A 18 -40.52 3.31 -18.99
C ARG A 18 -40.14 3.73 -17.57
N LEU A 19 -38.92 3.43 -17.14
CA LEU A 19 -38.45 3.75 -15.80
C LEU A 19 -37.97 5.21 -15.71
N ASN A 20 -38.70 6.02 -14.93
CA ASN A 20 -38.44 7.45 -14.78
C ASN A 20 -37.18 7.81 -13.98
N THR A 21 -36.56 6.84 -13.27
CA THR A 21 -35.39 7.12 -12.42
C THR A 21 -34.21 6.20 -12.71
N LYS A 22 -33.01 6.76 -12.61
CA LYS A 22 -31.75 6.01 -12.73
C LYS A 22 -31.61 4.93 -11.66
N LYS A 23 -32.17 5.16 -10.46
CA LYS A 23 -32.24 4.13 -9.40
C LYS A 23 -33.07 2.93 -9.84
N ALA A 24 -34.25 3.16 -10.42
CA ALA A 24 -35.09 2.06 -10.91
C ALA A 24 -34.43 1.29 -12.05
N GLN A 25 -33.76 1.97 -12.98
CA GLN A 25 -33.01 1.31 -14.06
C GLN A 25 -31.89 0.40 -13.53
N ILE A 26 -31.16 0.83 -12.50
CA ILE A 26 -30.11 0.04 -11.84
C ILE A 26 -30.68 -1.19 -11.13
N VAL A 27 -31.80 -1.04 -10.42
CA VAL A 27 -32.46 -2.16 -9.71
C VAL A 27 -33.00 -3.19 -10.72
N TYR A 28 -33.66 -2.71 -11.78
CA TYR A 28 -34.14 -3.57 -12.86
C TYR A 28 -33.01 -4.36 -13.52
N ALA A 29 -31.85 -3.72 -13.75
CA ALA A 29 -30.66 -4.41 -14.24
C ALA A 29 -30.16 -5.50 -13.27
N LEU A 30 -30.16 -5.24 -11.96
CA LEU A 30 -29.74 -6.22 -10.95
C LEU A 30 -30.67 -7.43 -10.87
N GLU A 31 -31.97 -7.25 -11.10
CA GLU A 31 -32.96 -8.32 -11.08
C GLU A 31 -32.88 -9.23 -12.32
N HIS A 32 -32.45 -8.70 -13.47
CA HIS A 32 -32.40 -9.42 -14.74
C HIS A 32 -31.00 -9.88 -15.15
N MET A 33 -29.98 -9.63 -14.33
CA MET A 33 -28.62 -10.12 -14.55
C MET A 33 -28.41 -11.48 -13.88
N PRO A 34 -27.78 -12.45 -14.57
CA PRO A 34 -27.38 -13.70 -13.95
C PRO A 34 -26.26 -13.44 -12.94
N ARG A 35 -26.62 -13.48 -11.64
CA ARG A 35 -25.76 -13.42 -10.44
C ARG A 35 -25.23 -12.04 -10.05
N GLY A 36 -25.74 -11.52 -8.91
CA GLY A 36 -25.05 -10.61 -7.96
C GLY A 36 -24.11 -9.53 -8.51
N GLY A 37 -24.43 -8.98 -9.69
CA GLY A 37 -23.47 -8.30 -10.56
C GLY A 37 -22.67 -7.19 -9.87
N THR A 38 -21.41 -7.02 -10.28
CA THR A 38 -20.60 -5.89 -9.81
C THR A 38 -21.15 -4.57 -10.33
N VAL A 39 -20.75 -3.45 -9.72
CA VAL A 39 -21.11 -2.11 -10.21
C VAL A 39 -20.74 -1.94 -11.69
N GLU A 40 -19.66 -2.56 -12.14
CA GLU A 40 -19.21 -2.48 -13.52
C GLU A 40 -20.04 -3.36 -14.46
N ASP A 41 -20.55 -4.49 -13.96
CA ASP A 41 -21.46 -5.35 -14.73
C ASP A 41 -22.81 -4.68 -14.96
N VAL A 42 -23.36 -4.02 -13.93
CA VAL A 42 -24.58 -3.20 -14.06
C VAL A 42 -24.39 -2.12 -15.12
N ARG A 43 -23.25 -1.40 -15.08
CA ARG A 43 -22.96 -0.31 -16.03
C ARG A 43 -22.79 -0.84 -17.45
N ARG A 44 -22.13 -2.00 -17.62
CA ARG A 44 -21.97 -2.66 -18.93
C ARG A 44 -23.31 -3.15 -19.47
N TRP A 45 -24.16 -3.70 -18.60
CA TRP A 45 -25.50 -4.17 -18.99
C TRP A 45 -26.39 -3.01 -19.42
N LEU A 46 -26.43 -1.91 -18.66
CA LEU A 46 -27.19 -0.70 -19.03
C LEU A 46 -26.70 -0.08 -20.35
N HIS A 47 -25.38 -0.06 -20.56
CA HIS A 47 -24.81 0.40 -21.83
C HIS A 47 -25.25 -0.48 -23.01
N LYS A 48 -25.27 -1.80 -22.84
CA LYS A 48 -25.73 -2.74 -23.87
C LYS A 48 -27.19 -2.54 -24.25
N GLN A 49 -28.02 -2.07 -23.31
CA GLN A 49 -29.43 -1.75 -23.52
C GLN A 49 -29.67 -0.29 -23.98
N GLY A 50 -28.61 0.43 -24.40
CA GLY A 50 -28.72 1.79 -24.94
C GLY A 50 -29.02 2.89 -23.92
N GLN A 51 -28.91 2.59 -22.61
CA GLN A 51 -29.20 3.56 -21.55
C GLN A 51 -27.97 4.38 -21.16
N VAL A 52 -28.19 5.64 -20.77
CA VAL A 52 -27.13 6.52 -20.24
C VAL A 52 -26.51 5.92 -18.98
N VAL A 53 -25.21 5.67 -19.04
CA VAL A 53 -24.43 5.00 -18.00
C VAL A 53 -24.31 5.88 -16.76
N PRO A 54 -24.76 5.43 -15.58
CA PRO A 54 -24.63 6.18 -14.33
C PRO A 54 -23.16 6.25 -13.88
N THR A 55 -22.82 7.27 -13.08
CA THR A 55 -21.51 7.39 -12.45
C THR A 55 -21.27 6.22 -11.48
N ALA A 56 -20.03 5.74 -11.42
CA ALA A 56 -19.67 4.58 -10.60
C ALA A 56 -20.01 4.77 -9.11
N SER A 57 -19.86 6.00 -8.59
CA SER A 57 -20.22 6.35 -7.21
C SER A 57 -21.73 6.20 -6.95
N HIS A 58 -22.56 6.72 -7.85
CA HIS A 58 -24.02 6.64 -7.72
C HIS A 58 -24.54 5.20 -7.83
N ALA A 59 -24.03 4.45 -8.81
CA ALA A 59 -24.37 3.04 -8.99
C ALA A 59 -23.96 2.18 -7.78
N ARG A 60 -22.80 2.46 -7.19
CA ARG A 60 -22.30 1.73 -6.01
C ARG A 60 -23.23 1.82 -4.80
N THR A 61 -23.76 3.01 -4.51
CA THR A 61 -24.70 3.18 -3.39
C THR A 61 -25.95 2.32 -3.57
N ILE A 62 -26.52 2.32 -4.78
CA ILE A 62 -27.75 1.60 -5.09
C ILE A 62 -27.53 0.09 -5.10
N VAL A 63 -26.41 -0.37 -5.68
CA VAL A 63 -26.03 -1.79 -5.71
C VAL A 63 -25.81 -2.32 -4.29
N ASN A 64 -25.12 -1.58 -3.43
CA ASN A 64 -24.90 -1.99 -2.04
C ASN A 64 -26.20 -2.03 -1.23
N GLU A 65 -27.08 -1.04 -1.43
CA GLU A 65 -28.41 -1.01 -0.79
C GLU A 65 -29.28 -2.20 -1.24
N TRP A 66 -29.25 -2.55 -2.53
CA TRP A 66 -29.98 -3.70 -3.08
C TRP A 66 -29.40 -5.03 -2.58
N ARG A 67 -28.07 -5.17 -2.52
CA ARG A 67 -27.40 -6.36 -1.99
C ARG A 67 -27.70 -6.60 -0.51
N ALA A 68 -27.67 -5.55 0.30
CA ALA A 68 -28.02 -5.62 1.72
C ALA A 68 -29.47 -6.10 1.93
N ARG A 69 -30.41 -5.63 1.09
CA ARG A 69 -31.82 -6.08 1.12
C ARG A 69 -32.01 -7.53 0.68
N ASN A 70 -31.18 -8.04 -0.21
CA ASN A 70 -31.26 -9.40 -0.74
C ASN A 70 -30.31 -10.40 -0.04
N GLY A 71 -29.74 -10.04 1.11
CA GLY A 71 -28.84 -10.92 1.89
C GLY A 71 -27.52 -11.26 1.21
N MET A 72 -27.11 -10.51 0.19
CA MET A 72 -25.87 -10.73 -0.56
C MET A 72 -24.73 -9.93 0.09
N THR A 73 -23.81 -10.61 0.80
CA THR A 73 -22.57 -9.98 1.29
C THR A 73 -21.57 -9.77 0.16
N ASP A 74 -20.69 -8.77 0.29
CA ASP A 74 -19.69 -8.39 -0.69
C ASP A 74 -18.68 -9.53 -0.93
N THR A 75 -19.01 -10.47 -1.82
CA THR A 75 -18.05 -11.41 -2.38
C THR A 75 -17.23 -10.63 -3.39
N SER A 76 -16.15 -10.03 -2.91
CA SER A 76 -15.10 -9.41 -3.70
C SER A 76 -14.41 -10.44 -4.62
N GLY A 77 -15.12 -10.93 -5.63
CA GLY A 77 -14.64 -11.89 -6.63
C GLY A 77 -14.50 -13.34 -6.16
N HIS A 78 -14.96 -13.71 -4.96
CA HIS A 78 -14.92 -15.10 -4.54
C HIS A 78 -16.11 -15.88 -5.09
N VAL A 79 -15.82 -16.98 -5.78
CA VAL A 79 -16.78 -17.98 -6.27
C VAL A 79 -17.55 -18.52 -5.05
N LEU A 80 -18.88 -18.42 -5.08
CA LEU A 80 -19.73 -19.16 -4.16
C LEU A 80 -19.54 -20.65 -4.49
N LEU A 81 -19.07 -21.43 -3.53
CA LEU A 81 -18.96 -22.88 -3.66
C LEU A 81 -20.35 -23.41 -4.00
N THR A 82 -20.53 -23.95 -5.21
CA THR A 82 -21.74 -24.69 -5.55
C THR A 82 -21.82 -25.94 -4.67
N PRO A 83 -23.02 -26.49 -4.39
CA PRO A 83 -23.16 -27.73 -3.64
C PRO A 83 -22.31 -28.87 -4.21
N GLU A 84 -22.09 -28.86 -5.53
CA GLU A 84 -21.21 -29.78 -6.24
C GLU A 84 -19.72 -29.59 -5.89
N LEU A 85 -19.25 -28.35 -5.80
CA LEU A 85 -17.87 -28.02 -5.38
C LEU A 85 -17.63 -28.34 -3.91
N ILE A 86 -18.66 -28.18 -3.06
CA ILE A 86 -18.61 -28.62 -1.66
C ILE A 86 -18.49 -30.14 -1.60
N ALA A 87 -19.31 -30.86 -2.39
CA ALA A 87 -19.24 -32.32 -2.46
C ALA A 87 -17.90 -32.83 -3.04
N GLU A 88 -17.30 -32.09 -3.98
CA GLU A 88 -15.99 -32.43 -4.55
C GLU A 88 -14.84 -32.18 -3.57
N LEU A 89 -14.93 -31.11 -2.75
CA LEU A 89 -14.05 -30.86 -1.62
C LEU A 89 -14.20 -31.91 -0.51
N ASP A 90 -15.43 -32.27 -0.13
CA ASP A 90 -15.69 -33.34 0.85
C ASP A 90 -15.15 -34.70 0.38
N LYS A 91 -15.17 -34.96 -0.94
CA LYS A 91 -14.61 -36.18 -1.53
C LYS A 91 -13.08 -36.17 -1.59
N ALA A 92 -12.47 -34.98 -1.70
CA ALA A 92 -11.03 -34.77 -1.64
C ALA A 92 -10.50 -34.74 -0.19
N GLU A 93 -11.34 -34.41 0.77
CA GLU A 93 -11.05 -34.38 2.22
C GLU A 93 -11.42 -35.69 2.92
N ALA A 94 -12.08 -36.63 2.23
CA ALA A 94 -12.28 -37.99 2.69
C ALA A 94 -10.92 -38.68 2.90
N PRO A 95 -10.53 -39.04 4.13
CA PRO A 95 -9.23 -39.61 4.41
C PRO A 95 -9.14 -41.02 3.85
N SER A 96 -8.07 -41.30 3.09
CA SER A 96 -7.59 -42.66 2.86
C SER A 96 -7.46 -43.39 4.22
N PRO A 97 -7.84 -44.67 4.33
CA PRO A 97 -8.00 -45.35 5.62
C PRO A 97 -6.68 -45.79 6.28
N GLU A 98 -5.67 -44.91 6.32
CA GLU A 98 -4.44 -45.13 7.08
C GLU A 98 -4.01 -43.85 7.81
N SER A 99 -4.40 -43.79 9.10
CA SER A 99 -3.82 -43.05 10.23
C SER A 99 -4.78 -42.05 10.89
N PRO A 100 -5.01 -42.14 12.22
CA PRO A 100 -5.86 -41.19 12.94
C PRO A 100 -5.12 -39.86 13.11
N VAL A 101 -5.63 -38.81 12.47
CA VAL A 101 -5.17 -37.43 12.69
C VAL A 101 -6.21 -36.73 13.58
N GLU A 102 -5.84 -36.47 14.82
CA GLU A 102 -6.59 -35.57 15.71
C GLU A 102 -6.71 -34.17 15.08
N PRO A 103 -7.84 -33.46 15.26
CA PRO A 103 -8.02 -32.12 14.72
C PRO A 103 -7.05 -31.14 15.36
N ALA A 104 -6.02 -30.74 14.61
CA ALA A 104 -5.05 -29.75 15.04
C ALA A 104 -5.72 -28.38 15.21
N GLU A 105 -5.76 -27.88 16.45
CA GLU A 105 -6.13 -26.49 16.72
C GLU A 105 -5.25 -25.52 15.90
N PRO A 106 -5.80 -24.38 15.43
CA PRO A 106 -5.04 -23.39 14.69
C PRO A 106 -3.87 -22.89 15.55
N SER A 107 -2.65 -23.27 15.16
CA SER A 107 -1.45 -22.94 15.92
C SER A 107 -1.29 -21.43 16.04
N LYS A 108 -1.36 -20.92 17.27
CA LYS A 108 -0.99 -19.54 17.58
C LYS A 108 0.47 -19.35 17.13
N PRO A 109 0.82 -18.29 16.40
CA PRO A 109 2.18 -18.11 15.89
C PRO A 109 3.15 -18.08 17.06
N ALA A 110 3.98 -19.13 17.18
CA ALA A 110 4.87 -19.37 18.31
C ALA A 110 5.86 -18.22 18.57
N GLY A 111 6.17 -17.41 17.56
CA GLY A 111 7.06 -16.25 17.66
C GLY A 111 6.48 -15.03 18.40
N ALA A 112 5.16 -14.93 18.59
CA ALA A 112 4.56 -13.74 19.21
C ALA A 112 4.93 -13.58 20.69
N LYS A 113 5.15 -14.69 21.41
CA LYS A 113 5.51 -14.69 22.84
C LYS A 113 6.88 -14.03 23.08
N GLY A 114 7.84 -14.28 22.19
CA GLY A 114 9.18 -13.69 22.29
C GLY A 114 9.14 -12.16 22.17
N PHE A 115 8.33 -11.63 21.25
CA PHE A 115 8.17 -10.19 21.10
C PHE A 115 7.52 -9.53 22.32
N TYR A 116 6.51 -10.16 22.94
CA TYR A 116 5.95 -9.65 24.21
C TYR A 116 6.98 -9.67 25.34
N ALA A 117 7.81 -10.71 25.42
CA ALA A 117 8.86 -10.80 26.43
C ALA A 117 9.91 -9.68 26.28
N VAL A 118 10.40 -9.43 25.06
CA VAL A 118 11.37 -8.34 24.80
C VAL A 118 10.72 -6.97 25.04
N ALA A 119 9.46 -6.78 24.64
CA ALA A 119 8.72 -5.56 24.94
C ALA A 119 8.64 -5.32 26.47
N LEU A 120 8.33 -6.35 27.26
CA LEU A 120 8.30 -6.25 28.71
C LEU A 120 9.69 -5.95 29.31
N MET A 121 10.75 -6.58 28.81
CA MET A 121 12.12 -6.30 29.28
C MET A 121 12.56 -4.87 28.98
N SER A 122 12.17 -4.33 27.83
CA SER A 122 12.49 -2.96 27.44
C SER A 122 11.80 -1.90 28.33
N ILE A 123 10.65 -2.24 28.92
CA ILE A 123 10.00 -1.40 29.95
C ILE A 123 10.97 -1.23 31.12
N GLY A 124 11.69 -2.27 31.53
CA GLY A 124 12.72 -2.19 32.58
C GLY A 124 13.75 -1.08 32.35
N VAL A 125 14.25 -0.95 31.11
CA VAL A 125 15.19 0.11 30.72
C VAL A 125 14.51 1.50 30.73
N SER A 126 13.24 1.55 30.35
CA SER A 126 12.45 2.78 30.41
C SER A 126 12.14 3.22 31.85
N VAL A 127 11.90 2.27 32.77
CA VAL A 127 11.73 2.51 34.21
C VAL A 127 12.98 3.16 34.77
N ASP A 128 14.15 2.55 34.60
CA ASP A 128 15.43 3.09 35.10
C ASP A 128 15.66 4.51 34.59
N THR A 129 15.43 4.73 33.30
CA THR A 129 15.64 6.03 32.67
C THR A 129 14.67 7.09 33.22
N SER A 130 13.39 6.78 33.29
CA SER A 130 12.35 7.70 33.77
C SER A 130 12.49 7.99 35.26
N TRP A 131 12.83 6.96 36.06
CA TRP A 131 13.06 7.07 37.49
C TRP A 131 14.15 8.08 37.81
N ARG A 132 15.31 7.92 37.15
CA ARG A 132 16.45 8.82 37.33
C ARG A 132 16.18 10.20 36.75
N PHE A 133 15.40 10.29 35.66
CA PHE A 133 14.99 11.58 35.09
C PHE A 133 14.13 12.40 36.05
N PHE A 134 13.10 11.78 36.65
CA PHE A 134 12.23 12.48 37.59
C PHE A 134 12.99 12.97 38.83
N GLU A 135 13.92 12.17 39.34
CA GLU A 135 14.75 12.56 40.49
C GLU A 135 15.75 13.66 40.11
N GLN A 136 16.56 13.46 39.06
CA GLN A 136 17.73 14.30 38.79
C GLN A 136 17.42 15.55 37.97
N ARG A 137 16.35 15.55 37.17
CA ARG A 137 16.00 16.68 36.28
C ARG A 137 14.73 17.41 36.71
N LEU A 138 13.74 16.71 37.26
CA LEU A 138 12.51 17.35 37.74
C LEU A 138 12.52 17.60 39.26
N GLY A 139 13.48 17.04 40.00
CA GLY A 139 13.58 17.23 41.45
C GLY A 139 12.49 16.51 42.25
N ILE A 140 11.82 15.52 41.66
CA ILE A 140 10.75 14.75 42.30
C ILE A 140 11.42 13.65 43.12
N THR A 141 11.56 13.89 44.42
CA THR A 141 12.23 12.98 45.36
C THR A 141 11.27 11.98 45.99
N ASP A 142 9.97 12.28 46.03
CA ASP A 142 8.96 11.36 46.55
C ASP A 142 8.88 10.08 45.70
N VAL A 143 8.82 8.94 46.39
CA VAL A 143 8.84 7.61 45.74
C VAL A 143 7.48 7.31 45.12
N VAL A 144 6.38 7.69 45.79
CA VAL A 144 5.02 7.41 45.32
C VAL A 144 4.73 8.22 44.07
N GLU A 145 5.08 9.50 44.05
CA GLU A 145 4.92 10.38 42.90
C GLU A 145 5.67 9.84 41.67
N ARG A 146 6.91 9.37 41.84
CA ARG A 146 7.69 8.76 40.75
C ARG A 146 7.06 7.49 40.21
N VAL A 147 6.58 6.60 41.09
CA VAL A 147 5.88 5.37 40.69
C VAL A 147 4.63 5.72 39.88
N VAL A 148 3.85 6.72 40.29
CA VAL A 148 2.63 7.13 39.59
C VAL A 148 2.96 7.69 38.21
N LEU A 149 3.90 8.63 38.10
CA LEU A 149 4.27 9.26 36.83
C LEU A 149 4.80 8.27 35.81
N PHE A 150 5.67 7.35 36.25
CA PHE A 150 6.17 6.28 35.42
C PHE A 150 5.04 5.35 34.95
N SER A 151 4.17 4.93 35.89
CA SER A 151 3.05 4.03 35.59
C SER A 151 2.08 4.64 34.57
N VAL A 152 1.81 5.94 34.67
CA VAL A 152 0.97 6.67 33.71
C VAL A 152 1.58 6.63 32.31
N MET A 153 2.89 6.86 32.18
CA MET A 153 3.56 6.89 30.88
C MET A 153 3.60 5.51 30.22
N GLU A 154 3.92 4.45 30.96
CA GLU A 154 3.90 3.08 30.42
C GLU A 154 2.48 2.61 30.08
N ALA A 155 1.51 2.88 30.95
CA ALA A 155 0.12 2.56 30.68
C ALA A 155 -0.36 3.27 29.40
N ALA A 156 0.04 4.52 29.17
CA ALA A 156 -0.27 5.26 27.95
C ALA A 156 0.35 4.61 26.70
N LEU A 157 1.61 4.15 26.75
CA LEU A 157 2.26 3.42 25.65
C LEU A 157 1.56 2.09 25.33
N VAL A 158 1.24 1.31 26.37
CA VAL A 158 0.50 0.05 26.23
C VAL A 158 -0.91 0.29 25.66
N ALA A 159 -1.61 1.31 26.16
CA ALA A 159 -2.92 1.72 25.65
C ALA A 159 -2.84 2.17 24.18
N CYS A 160 -1.79 2.90 23.78
CA CYS A 160 -1.56 3.25 22.38
C CYS A 160 -1.37 2.00 21.51
N GLY A 161 -0.58 1.03 21.97
CA GLY A 161 -0.42 -0.27 21.32
C GLY A 161 -1.76 -0.98 21.11
N TRP A 162 -2.56 -1.08 22.17
CA TRP A 162 -3.88 -1.68 22.14
C TRP A 162 -4.85 -0.96 21.19
N ALA A 163 -4.88 0.38 21.25
CA ALA A 163 -5.69 1.21 20.38
C ALA A 163 -5.29 1.05 18.90
N MET A 164 -3.98 0.95 18.59
CA MET A 164 -3.53 0.67 17.23
C MET A 164 -3.97 -0.72 16.75
N ARG A 165 -3.96 -1.73 17.62
CA ARG A 165 -4.50 -3.07 17.30
C ARG A 165 -6.00 -2.99 17.03
N GLY A 166 -6.75 -2.25 17.84
CA GLY A 166 -8.19 -2.01 17.65
C GLY A 166 -8.49 -1.32 16.32
N GLY A 167 -7.77 -0.24 16.00
CA GLY A 167 -7.91 0.49 14.74
C GLY A 167 -7.60 -0.36 13.52
N VAL A 168 -6.54 -1.19 13.56
CA VAL A 168 -6.24 -2.11 12.45
C VAL A 168 -7.31 -3.18 12.28
N ARG A 169 -7.93 -3.67 13.37
CA ARG A 169 -9.04 -4.63 13.27
C ARG A 169 -10.31 -4.01 12.69
N ARG A 170 -10.55 -2.72 12.90
CA ARG A 170 -11.74 -2.01 12.42
C ARG A 170 -11.59 -1.50 10.99
N ASP A 171 -10.53 -0.73 10.73
CA ASP A 171 -10.37 0.10 9.53
C ASP A 171 -9.08 -0.21 8.75
N GLY A 172 -8.34 -1.26 9.13
CA GLY A 172 -7.06 -1.63 8.50
C GLY A 172 -5.93 -0.61 8.73
N ARG A 173 -6.11 0.36 9.63
CA ARG A 173 -5.14 1.42 9.93
C ARG A 173 -4.93 1.57 11.45
N PRO A 174 -3.69 1.79 11.93
CA PRO A 174 -3.41 1.95 13.35
C PRO A 174 -3.98 3.24 13.98
N GLY A 175 -4.50 4.17 13.19
CA GLY A 175 -5.13 5.40 13.68
C GLY A 175 -4.15 6.41 14.30
N PRO A 176 -4.68 7.47 14.96
CA PRO A 176 -3.87 8.55 15.54
C PRO A 176 -3.02 8.11 16.75
N ALA A 177 -3.37 6.99 17.40
CA ALA A 177 -2.61 6.42 18.51
C ALA A 177 -1.13 6.17 18.16
N ARG A 178 -0.80 5.96 16.88
CA ARG A 178 0.58 5.87 16.40
C ARG A 178 1.38 7.15 16.65
N LEU A 179 0.77 8.32 16.45
CA LEU A 179 1.44 9.61 16.66
C LEU A 179 1.71 9.84 18.14
N VAL A 180 0.75 9.50 18.99
CA VAL A 180 0.88 9.60 20.45
C VAL A 180 1.99 8.67 20.95
N ALA A 181 2.03 7.42 20.48
CA ALA A 181 3.10 6.49 20.83
C ALA A 181 4.49 7.04 20.46
N TRP A 182 4.67 7.58 19.26
CA TRP A 182 5.94 8.18 18.84
C TRP A 182 6.28 9.45 19.61
N ALA A 183 5.30 10.28 19.98
CA ALA A 183 5.52 11.45 20.82
C ALA A 183 6.02 11.05 22.23
N LEU A 184 5.42 10.02 22.84
CA LEU A 184 5.86 9.46 24.11
C LEU A 184 7.27 8.85 24.00
N THR A 185 7.56 8.12 22.93
CA THR A 185 8.92 7.60 22.65
C THR A 185 9.94 8.73 22.47
N ALA A 186 9.57 9.82 21.79
CA ALA A 186 10.44 10.99 21.62
C ALA A 186 10.71 11.70 22.96
N PHE A 187 9.71 11.80 23.82
CA PHE A 187 9.88 12.33 25.18
C PHE A 187 10.81 11.43 26.01
N ALA A 188 10.62 10.11 25.96
CA ALA A 188 11.54 9.17 26.61
C ALA A 188 12.97 9.26 26.06
N ALA A 189 13.11 9.51 24.76
CA ALA A 189 14.41 9.74 24.13
C ALA A 189 15.09 11.01 24.64
N PHE A 190 14.33 12.10 24.73
CA PHE A 190 14.80 13.35 25.33
C PHE A 190 15.27 13.13 26.79
N ALA A 191 14.49 12.42 27.60
CA ALA A 191 14.86 12.10 28.98
C ALA A 191 16.20 11.33 29.03
N ALA A 192 16.37 10.31 28.19
CA ALA A 192 17.59 9.52 28.11
C ALA A 192 18.83 10.34 27.74
N PHE A 193 18.71 11.20 26.71
CA PHE A 193 19.80 12.09 26.28
C PHE A 193 20.14 13.12 27.35
N SER A 194 19.13 13.67 28.03
CA SER A 194 19.32 14.65 29.10
C SER A 194 20.08 14.07 30.30
N LEU A 195 19.96 12.77 30.57
CA LEU A 195 20.65 12.13 31.69
C LEU A 195 22.04 11.62 31.33
N SER A 196 22.19 11.06 30.15
CA SER A 196 23.29 10.12 29.85
C SER A 196 24.27 10.66 28.81
N GLY A 197 23.99 11.82 28.25
CA GLY A 197 24.72 12.34 27.09
C GLY A 197 24.46 11.51 25.81
N PRO A 198 25.17 11.81 24.71
CA PRO A 198 24.83 11.27 23.38
C PRO A 198 24.98 9.75 23.27
N VAL A 199 26.10 9.18 23.75
CA VAL A 199 26.43 7.77 23.54
C VAL A 199 25.55 6.85 24.40
N ALA A 200 25.58 7.04 25.72
CA ALA A 200 24.77 6.24 26.64
C ALA A 200 23.27 6.54 26.51
N GLY A 201 22.91 7.78 26.14
CA GLY A 201 21.53 8.15 25.80
C GLY A 201 21.02 7.33 24.63
N THR A 202 21.78 7.28 23.52
CA THR A 202 21.39 6.49 22.33
C THR A 202 21.16 5.03 22.67
N ALA A 203 22.05 4.41 23.46
CA ALA A 203 21.88 3.02 23.89
C ALA A 203 20.58 2.80 24.68
N ARG A 204 20.27 3.71 25.63
CA ARG A 204 19.02 3.66 26.42
C ARG A 204 17.78 3.85 25.55
N VAL A 205 17.81 4.77 24.59
CA VAL A 205 16.69 5.01 23.67
C VAL A 205 16.41 3.77 22.82
N LEU A 206 17.47 3.18 22.27
CA LEU A 206 17.36 2.00 21.42
C LEU A 206 16.87 0.79 22.21
N LEU A 207 17.49 0.48 23.35
CA LEU A 207 17.16 -0.71 24.14
C LEU A 207 15.89 -0.57 24.99
N GLY A 208 15.45 0.65 25.27
CA GLY A 208 14.23 0.95 26.02
C GLY A 208 13.06 1.26 25.10
N PRO A 209 12.66 2.53 24.97
CA PRO A 209 11.37 2.90 24.40
C PRO A 209 11.23 2.56 22.91
N VAL A 210 12.30 2.59 22.11
CA VAL A 210 12.23 2.23 20.68
C VAL A 210 12.06 0.72 20.51
N LEU A 211 12.95 -0.09 21.11
CA LEU A 211 12.83 -1.54 21.05
C LEU A 211 11.49 -2.00 21.62
N GLY A 212 11.03 -1.42 22.72
CA GLY A 212 9.74 -1.74 23.32
C GLY A 212 8.56 -1.47 22.40
N LEU A 213 8.50 -0.26 21.82
CA LEU A 213 7.43 0.09 20.90
C LEU A 213 7.43 -0.78 19.64
N VAL A 214 8.61 -1.08 19.07
CA VAL A 214 8.75 -1.95 17.89
C VAL A 214 8.35 -3.39 18.23
N MET A 215 8.84 -3.95 19.34
CA MET A 215 8.52 -5.31 19.75
C MET A 215 7.04 -5.45 20.09
N LEU A 216 6.45 -4.47 20.78
CA LEU A 216 5.01 -4.44 21.02
C LEU A 216 4.23 -4.34 19.71
N HIS A 217 4.69 -3.53 18.74
CA HIS A 217 4.07 -3.43 17.42
C HIS A 217 4.06 -4.76 16.67
N LEU A 218 5.18 -5.48 16.68
CA LEU A 218 5.33 -6.81 16.09
C LEU A 218 4.52 -7.87 16.83
N ALA A 219 4.54 -7.87 18.16
CA ALA A 219 3.79 -8.79 19.02
C ALA A 219 2.27 -8.64 18.81
N LEU A 220 1.82 -7.39 18.64
CA LEU A 220 0.43 -7.06 18.32
C LEU A 220 0.10 -7.32 16.84
N GLY A 221 1.06 -7.78 16.03
CA GLY A 221 0.90 -8.18 14.63
C GLY A 221 0.20 -7.12 13.77
N ILE A 222 0.46 -5.85 14.07
CA ILE A 222 -0.20 -4.70 13.44
C ILE A 222 0.14 -4.69 11.94
N GLU A 223 1.39 -5.02 11.58
CA GLU A 223 1.88 -5.03 10.19
C GLU A 223 1.30 -6.18 9.35
N ILE A 224 1.26 -7.41 9.88
CA ILE A 224 0.70 -8.59 9.19
C ILE A 224 -0.81 -8.43 8.96
N ARG A 225 -1.53 -7.82 9.92
CA ARG A 225 -2.97 -7.55 9.77
C ARG A 225 -3.25 -6.35 8.85
N ALA A 226 -2.45 -5.30 8.95
CA ALA A 226 -2.58 -4.14 8.07
C ALA A 226 -2.23 -4.48 6.60
N SER A 227 -1.36 -5.46 6.35
CA SER A 227 -1.03 -5.91 4.99
C SER A 227 -2.10 -6.83 4.40
N ARG A 228 -2.69 -7.74 5.19
CA ARG A 228 -3.77 -8.64 4.73
C ARG A 228 -5.07 -7.93 4.35
N GLN A 229 -5.36 -6.78 4.94
CA GLN A 229 -6.56 -5.98 4.65
C GLN A 229 -6.36 -4.97 3.50
N ARG A 230 -5.19 -4.93 2.85
CA ARG A 230 -4.90 -3.98 1.78
C ARG A 230 -5.15 -4.57 0.38
N THR A 231 -6.38 -4.40 -0.11
CA THR A 231 -6.70 -4.20 -1.53
C THR A 231 -7.00 -2.73 -1.76
N THR A 232 -6.01 -1.86 -1.55
CA THR A 232 -6.16 -0.42 -1.82
C THR A 232 -5.08 0.06 -2.79
N THR A 233 -5.38 1.09 -3.57
CA THR A 233 -4.49 1.71 -4.57
C THR A 233 -3.10 2.03 -4.00
N TRP A 234 -3.01 2.33 -2.70
CA TRP A 234 -1.76 2.54 -1.99
C TRP A 234 -0.87 1.30 -1.82
N ALA A 235 -1.44 0.09 -1.86
CA ALA A 235 -0.67 -1.15 -1.91
C ALA A 235 -0.08 -1.41 -3.31
N ARG A 236 -0.71 -0.91 -4.38
CA ARG A 236 -0.09 -0.87 -5.72
C ARG A 236 1.02 0.18 -5.76
N VAL A 237 0.77 1.40 -5.28
CA VAL A 237 1.79 2.46 -5.21
C VAL A 237 2.96 2.05 -4.32
N GLY A 238 2.72 1.40 -3.18
CA GLY A 238 3.77 0.89 -2.31
C GLY A 238 4.56 -0.27 -2.92
N ARG A 239 3.93 -1.11 -3.75
CA ARG A 239 4.61 -2.17 -4.50
C ARG A 239 5.44 -1.59 -5.63
N GLU A 240 4.91 -0.61 -6.34
CA GLU A 240 5.61 0.15 -7.37
C GLU A 240 6.80 0.93 -6.79
N LEU A 241 6.64 1.52 -5.59
CA LEU A 241 7.69 2.23 -4.90
C LEU A 241 8.72 1.26 -4.31
N ARG A 242 8.29 0.09 -3.83
CA ARG A 242 9.18 -0.99 -3.38
C ARG A 242 9.95 -1.59 -4.56
N GLU A 243 9.33 -1.78 -5.72
CA GLU A 243 10.00 -2.18 -6.96
C GLU A 243 10.97 -1.10 -7.43
N ARG A 244 10.61 0.18 -7.32
CA ARG A 244 11.51 1.30 -7.61
C ARG A 244 12.67 1.39 -6.61
N LEU A 245 12.44 1.10 -5.34
CA LEU A 245 13.49 1.06 -4.31
C LEU A 245 14.37 -0.18 -4.44
N LEU A 246 13.80 -1.35 -4.80
CA LEU A 246 14.56 -2.57 -5.09
C LEU A 246 15.35 -2.44 -6.39
N SER A 247 14.86 -1.66 -7.36
CA SER A 247 15.60 -1.23 -8.57
C SER A 247 16.65 -0.14 -8.31
N LEU A 248 16.62 0.47 -7.12
CA LEU A 248 17.66 1.38 -6.63
C LEU A 248 18.70 0.63 -5.78
N LEU A 249 18.27 -0.45 -5.11
CA LEU A 249 19.09 -1.32 -4.26
C LEU A 249 19.74 -2.48 -5.03
N GLY A 250 19.55 -2.57 -6.35
CA GLY A 250 20.33 -3.45 -7.22
C GLY A 250 20.09 -4.95 -7.06
N LEU A 251 18.93 -5.38 -6.55
CA LEU A 251 18.61 -6.79 -6.28
C LEU A 251 17.61 -7.42 -7.28
N GLY A 252 17.30 -6.75 -8.39
CA GLY A 252 16.55 -7.33 -9.51
C GLY A 252 17.29 -7.09 -10.82
N ASP A 253 18.01 -8.11 -11.33
CA ASP A 253 18.68 -8.16 -12.64
C ASP A 253 19.31 -6.85 -13.17
N ASP A 254 19.86 -6.04 -12.25
CA ASP A 254 20.09 -4.60 -12.44
C ASP A 254 21.41 -4.28 -13.16
N HIS A 255 22.25 -5.27 -13.46
CA HIS A 255 23.55 -4.99 -14.06
C HIS A 255 23.45 -4.56 -15.54
N ARG A 256 22.46 -5.08 -16.28
CA ARG A 256 22.18 -4.67 -17.67
C ARG A 256 21.42 -3.35 -17.74
N ASP A 257 20.47 -3.13 -16.83
CA ASP A 257 19.63 -1.93 -16.81
C ASP A 257 20.34 -0.70 -16.25
N ALA A 258 21.19 -0.85 -15.23
CA ALA A 258 21.99 0.27 -14.73
C ALA A 258 23.00 0.78 -15.79
N ALA A 259 23.59 -0.16 -16.56
CA ALA A 259 24.46 0.17 -17.69
C ALA A 259 23.66 0.86 -18.82
N ALA A 260 22.48 0.36 -19.15
CA ALA A 260 21.59 0.98 -20.15
C ALA A 260 21.14 2.40 -19.73
N ARG A 261 20.72 2.59 -18.48
CA ARG A 261 20.32 3.92 -17.94
C ARG A 261 21.50 4.91 -17.93
N THR A 262 22.72 4.43 -17.65
CA THR A 262 23.91 5.28 -17.67
C THR A 262 24.27 5.72 -19.09
N ARG A 263 24.14 4.81 -20.07
CA ARG A 263 24.31 5.10 -21.51
C ARG A 263 23.24 6.06 -22.03
N ASP A 264 21.98 5.86 -21.64
CA ASP A 264 20.86 6.77 -21.97
C ASP A 264 21.11 8.19 -21.44
N LYS A 265 21.52 8.32 -20.17
CA LYS A 265 21.87 9.63 -19.58
C LYS A 265 23.08 10.26 -20.27
N ALA A 266 24.00 9.46 -20.79
CA ALA A 266 25.14 9.96 -21.56
C ALA A 266 24.70 10.42 -22.96
N ALA A 267 23.81 9.70 -23.63
CA ALA A 267 23.24 10.05 -24.93
C ALA A 267 22.46 11.38 -24.86
N LEU A 268 21.60 11.55 -23.84
CA LEU A 268 20.90 12.81 -23.60
C LEU A 268 21.84 13.98 -23.31
N ARG A 269 22.94 13.74 -22.56
CA ARG A 269 23.96 14.76 -22.33
C ARG A 269 24.71 15.12 -23.61
N ALA A 270 24.96 14.15 -24.50
CA ALA A 270 25.57 14.40 -25.79
C ALA A 270 24.65 15.26 -26.69
N ALA A 271 23.36 14.94 -26.77
CA ALA A 271 22.38 15.73 -27.52
C ALA A 271 22.28 17.19 -27.03
N LYS A 272 22.19 17.40 -25.70
CA LYS A 272 22.19 18.75 -25.11
C LYS A 272 23.48 19.53 -25.38
N LEU A 273 24.63 18.87 -25.27
CA LEU A 273 25.93 19.48 -25.55
C LEU A 273 26.14 19.77 -27.05
N ALA A 274 25.45 19.06 -27.94
CA ALA A 274 25.49 19.32 -29.38
C ALA A 274 24.80 20.63 -29.77
N ILE A 275 23.76 21.06 -29.03
CA ILE A 275 23.05 22.34 -29.29
C ILE A 275 23.60 23.48 -28.42
N ALA A 276 24.28 23.16 -27.30
CA ALA A 276 24.85 24.16 -26.40
C ALA A 276 25.71 25.22 -27.11
N SER A 277 25.57 26.48 -26.68
CA SER A 277 26.24 27.66 -27.23
C SER A 277 27.77 27.50 -27.34
N ARG A 278 28.36 28.14 -28.36
CA ARG A 278 29.81 28.15 -28.65
C ARG A 278 30.67 28.67 -27.49
N TRP A 279 30.08 29.46 -26.59
CA TRP A 279 30.73 30.00 -25.40
C TRP A 279 30.84 29.00 -24.23
N THR A 280 30.31 27.78 -24.37
CA THR A 280 30.38 26.78 -23.30
C THR A 280 31.80 26.22 -23.15
N PRO A 281 32.47 26.41 -21.98
CA PRO A 281 33.84 25.95 -21.80
C PRO A 281 33.93 24.42 -21.86
N ARG A 282 34.98 23.93 -22.54
CA ARG A 282 35.25 22.49 -22.72
C ARG A 282 34.11 21.69 -23.36
N ARG A 283 33.19 22.35 -24.09
CA ARG A 283 32.06 21.71 -24.80
C ARG A 283 32.49 20.51 -25.64
N LYS A 284 33.50 20.68 -26.51
CA LYS A 284 34.00 19.60 -27.38
C LYS A 284 34.51 18.39 -26.58
N ALA A 285 35.23 18.62 -25.47
CA ALA A 285 35.74 17.55 -24.62
C ALA A 285 34.61 16.83 -23.84
N ARG A 286 33.64 17.59 -23.32
CA ARG A 286 32.47 17.04 -22.61
C ARG A 286 31.54 16.27 -23.55
N LEU A 287 31.36 16.77 -24.77
CA LEU A 287 30.59 16.10 -25.82
C LEU A 287 31.28 14.80 -26.23
N ARG A 288 32.59 14.81 -26.49
CA ARG A 288 33.35 13.59 -26.82
C ARG A 288 33.27 12.55 -25.70
N LYS A 289 33.38 12.96 -24.44
CA LYS A 289 33.21 12.09 -23.28
C LYS A 289 31.80 11.50 -23.18
N ALA A 290 30.77 12.32 -23.41
CA ALA A 290 29.38 11.88 -23.39
C ALA A 290 29.07 10.90 -24.53
N LEU A 291 29.60 11.15 -25.74
CA LEU A 291 29.48 10.25 -26.89
C LEU A 291 30.12 8.90 -26.62
N HIS A 292 31.36 8.86 -26.10
CA HIS A 292 32.00 7.60 -25.72
C HIS A 292 31.24 6.85 -24.61
N ALA A 293 30.78 7.56 -23.57
CA ALA A 293 30.03 6.95 -22.46
C ALA A 293 28.65 6.42 -22.88
N SER A 294 28.06 6.98 -23.93
CA SER A 294 26.76 6.56 -24.48
C SER A 294 26.83 5.34 -25.41
N HIS A 295 28.03 4.97 -25.87
CA HIS A 295 28.26 3.85 -26.79
C HIS A 295 27.55 3.95 -28.17
N VAL A 296 27.06 5.15 -28.54
CA VAL A 296 26.33 5.42 -29.79
C VAL A 296 27.08 5.11 -31.09
N ALA A 297 28.40 4.93 -31.03
CA ALA A 297 29.20 4.52 -32.18
C ALA A 297 29.04 3.02 -32.51
N HIS A 298 28.70 2.19 -31.52
CA HIS A 298 28.65 0.73 -31.66
C HIS A 298 27.23 0.16 -31.45
N ASP A 299 26.28 0.97 -31.00
CA ASP A 299 24.88 0.58 -30.79
C ASP A 299 23.93 1.48 -31.63
N PRO A 300 23.28 0.93 -32.67
CA PRO A 300 22.40 1.71 -33.55
C PRO A 300 21.14 2.20 -32.82
N VAL A 301 20.62 1.46 -31.83
CA VAL A 301 19.40 1.84 -31.09
C VAL A 301 19.68 3.08 -30.24
N GLN A 302 20.83 3.12 -29.58
CA GLN A 302 21.26 4.28 -28.80
C GLN A 302 21.53 5.50 -29.68
N ARG A 303 22.12 5.30 -30.87
CA ARG A 303 22.34 6.36 -31.85
C ARG A 303 21.03 6.98 -32.31
N ASP A 304 20.06 6.16 -32.71
CA ASP A 304 18.77 6.64 -33.21
C ASP A 304 17.96 7.36 -32.14
N ARG A 305 18.09 6.92 -30.87
CA ARG A 305 17.48 7.62 -29.74
C ARG A 305 18.15 8.97 -29.49
N MET A 306 19.47 9.04 -29.49
CA MET A 306 20.21 10.30 -29.34
C MET A 306 19.86 11.30 -30.46
N LEU A 307 19.74 10.84 -31.71
CA LEU A 307 19.41 11.69 -32.85
C LEU A 307 17.97 12.21 -32.79
N ARG A 308 17.01 11.38 -32.34
CA ARG A 308 15.63 11.83 -32.10
C ARG A 308 15.57 12.93 -31.03
N GLU A 309 16.26 12.73 -29.92
CA GLU A 309 16.35 13.73 -28.85
C GLU A 309 17.04 15.02 -29.31
N LEU A 310 18.07 14.89 -30.15
CA LEU A 310 18.72 16.04 -30.78
C LEU A 310 17.75 16.81 -31.68
N GLY A 311 16.96 16.11 -32.50
CA GLY A 311 15.93 16.72 -33.34
C GLY A 311 14.89 17.46 -32.51
N VAL A 312 14.38 16.84 -31.44
CA VAL A 312 13.44 17.50 -30.51
C VAL A 312 14.03 18.78 -29.94
N LEU A 313 15.28 18.75 -29.49
CA LEU A 313 15.93 19.91 -28.90
C LEU A 313 16.25 21.01 -29.94
N GLN A 314 16.50 20.66 -31.21
CA GLN A 314 16.71 21.63 -32.29
C GLN A 314 15.42 22.35 -32.68
N HIS A 315 14.30 21.64 -32.69
CA HIS A 315 12.98 22.17 -33.08
C HIS A 315 12.13 22.65 -31.88
N ALA A 316 12.68 22.62 -30.66
CA ALA A 316 11.97 23.04 -29.45
C ALA A 316 11.52 24.51 -29.51
N ASP A 317 12.33 25.39 -30.10
CA ASP A 317 11.99 26.80 -30.28
C ASP A 317 10.89 27.03 -31.33
N GLU A 318 10.70 26.09 -32.25
CA GLU A 318 9.57 26.11 -33.21
C GLU A 318 8.29 25.66 -32.54
N LEU A 319 8.36 24.63 -31.69
CA LEU A 319 7.22 24.16 -30.89
C LEU A 319 6.68 25.26 -29.96
N ALA A 320 7.57 26.08 -29.37
CA ALA A 320 7.18 27.21 -28.53
C ALA A 320 6.43 28.32 -29.29
N LYS A 321 6.56 28.38 -30.62
CA LYS A 321 5.90 29.37 -31.49
C LYS A 321 4.56 28.90 -32.03
N ILE A 322 4.23 27.61 -31.88
CA ILE A 322 2.93 27.07 -32.30
C ILE A 322 1.87 27.60 -31.33
N SER A 323 1.00 28.47 -31.84
CA SER A 323 -0.16 28.95 -31.08
C SER A 323 -1.10 27.77 -30.82
N GLN A 324 -1.21 27.37 -29.57
CA GLN A 324 -2.16 26.34 -29.14
C GLN A 324 -3.52 27.01 -28.92
N PRO A 325 -4.61 26.46 -29.47
CA PRO A 325 -5.94 27.00 -29.20
C PRO A 325 -6.23 26.91 -27.70
N SER A 326 -6.76 28.00 -27.14
CA SER A 326 -7.17 28.06 -25.74
C SER A 326 -8.19 26.95 -25.46
N PRO A 327 -7.98 26.14 -24.42
CA PRO A 327 -8.99 25.19 -23.95
C PRO A 327 -10.10 25.86 -23.12
N TRP A 328 -10.11 27.20 -23.04
CA TRP A 328 -11.11 28.05 -22.41
C TRP A 328 -11.70 29.01 -23.43
#